data_AF-A0A3A0DG82-F1
#
_entry.id   AF-A0A3A0DG82-F1
#
_cell.length_a   1.000
_cell.length_b   1.000
_cell.length_c   1.000
_cell.angle_alpha   90.00
_cell.angle_beta   90.00
_cell.angle_gamma   90.00
#
_symmetry.space_group_name_H-M   'P 1'
#
loop_
_entity.id
_entity.type
_entity.pdbx_description
1 polymer ?
#
loop_
_entity_poly.entity_id
_entity_poly.type
_entity_poly.pdbx_seq_one_letter_code
_entity_poly.pdbx_strand_id
1 'polypeptide(L)'
;MNRMTDKQKSGSWLSMTRRKMLGATLAGAGTLLTGAGMSTLGQRAKEKGKILLKGMPSIPKGLELAVTMPLIEALHGRRARRFALGAEIPDGPLKFKSRHAPMPLGELEQMMVLTAAAGNTGWFYLHPFNPNYVPNIPNYASAAGGRTFPSAAGFHTSEIFFTDDNGTYFLPTRDAHNLIKTDENGATDLNAYLQAHRARIKKLSDKRMHIPPNPAHIEMHNPWCVNVPGSTLVIPVADLAQHHIAVLCYLVQNGACIFDDVNKNPVPGIEKFSALVDVKNPYPLTYVEQLSLAEVTAELSTACYAGALMLQAMGLGGWMFDGITPLSVLGASGDPEMPGLGFRYDTDERWPLPNVTGLPGVFEGFCPPHYKDMRAVVEAFVQRKFGAGGPFNANTPGPYRESAAVRGAGKVHS
;
A
#
# COMPACT_ATOMS: atom_id res chain seq x y z
N MET A 1 38.51 59.71 -59.44
CA MET A 1 39.20 58.93 -60.50
C MET A 1 39.12 57.46 -60.13
N ASN A 2 38.51 56.65 -61.00
CA ASN A 2 38.42 55.17 -61.02
C ASN A 2 37.67 54.37 -59.93
N ARG A 3 36.40 54.09 -60.26
CA ARG A 3 35.76 52.79 -60.57
C ARG A 3 35.61 51.68 -59.51
N MET A 4 34.32 51.44 -59.20
CA MET A 4 33.53 50.19 -59.31
C MET A 4 33.91 48.96 -58.47
N THR A 5 32.95 48.40 -57.71
CA THR A 5 32.05 47.33 -58.21
C THR A 5 30.98 46.88 -57.19
N ASP A 6 29.77 46.71 -57.74
CA ASP A 6 28.57 45.95 -57.38
C ASP A 6 28.34 45.32 -55.99
N LYS A 7 27.22 45.75 -55.37
CA LYS A 7 26.41 44.94 -54.46
C LYS A 7 25.36 44.16 -55.25
N GLN A 8 25.59 42.86 -55.42
CA GLN A 8 24.66 41.92 -56.02
C GLN A 8 23.63 41.43 -55.00
N LYS A 9 22.35 41.43 -55.41
CA LYS A 9 21.21 40.85 -54.70
C LYS A 9 21.42 39.34 -54.50
N SER A 10 21.13 38.82 -53.32
CA SER A 10 20.74 37.41 -53.15
C SER A 10 19.49 37.34 -52.27
N GLY A 11 18.45 36.71 -52.81
CA GLY A 11 17.27 36.31 -52.05
C GLY A 11 17.63 35.15 -51.13
N SER A 12 17.07 35.16 -49.93
CA SER A 12 17.09 34.01 -49.03
C SER A 12 15.69 33.44 -48.96
N TRP A 13 15.57 32.27 -49.58
CA TRP A 13 14.47 31.34 -49.52
C TRP A 13 14.07 31.02 -48.08
N LEU A 14 12.76 30.87 -47.84
CA LEU A 14 12.19 30.28 -46.64
C LEU A 14 12.75 28.87 -46.41
N SER A 15 13.82 28.78 -45.62
CA SER A 15 14.31 27.53 -45.05
C SER A 15 13.38 27.10 -43.91
N MET A 16 12.29 26.42 -44.28
CA MET A 16 11.55 25.58 -43.34
C MET A 16 12.42 24.37 -43.04
N THR A 17 13.04 24.35 -41.86
CA THR A 17 13.87 23.23 -41.41
C THR A 17 13.03 21.96 -41.27
N ARG A 18 13.58 20.80 -41.67
CA ARG A 18 12.95 19.46 -41.53
C ARG A 18 12.34 19.21 -40.14
N ARG A 19 12.89 19.84 -39.08
CA ARG A 19 12.39 19.80 -37.70
C ARG A 19 11.01 20.42 -37.52
N LYS A 20 10.70 21.53 -38.21
CA LYS A 20 9.37 22.17 -38.16
C LYS A 20 8.34 21.43 -39.00
N MET A 21 8.76 20.82 -40.12
CA MET A 21 7.89 19.98 -40.95
C MET A 21 7.49 18.69 -40.20
N LEU A 22 8.42 18.00 -39.54
CA LEU A 22 8.10 16.83 -38.71
C LEU A 22 7.20 17.18 -37.51
N GLY A 23 7.41 18.33 -36.85
CA GLY A 23 6.59 18.77 -35.72
C GLY A 23 5.12 19.04 -36.07
N ALA A 24 4.86 19.66 -37.23
CA ALA A 24 3.50 19.93 -37.69
C ALA A 24 2.78 18.68 -38.23
N THR A 25 3.51 17.76 -38.88
CA THR A 25 2.93 16.53 -39.44
C THR A 25 2.62 15.49 -38.35
N LEU A 26 3.43 15.43 -37.28
CA LEU A 26 3.16 14.58 -36.10
C LEU A 26 2.00 15.10 -35.25
N ALA A 27 1.83 16.42 -35.13
CA ALA A 27 0.71 17.01 -34.40
C ALA A 27 -0.65 16.81 -35.13
N GLY A 28 -0.67 16.84 -36.47
CA GLY A 28 -1.89 16.63 -37.25
C GLY A 28 -2.32 15.16 -37.37
N ALA A 29 -1.38 14.26 -37.67
CA ALA A 29 -1.68 12.83 -37.87
C ALA A 29 -1.87 12.08 -36.54
N GLY A 30 -1.12 12.46 -35.50
CA GLY A 30 -1.26 11.86 -34.15
C GLY A 30 -2.62 12.13 -33.53
N THR A 31 -3.20 13.31 -33.74
CA THR A 31 -4.48 13.70 -33.11
C THR A 31 -5.70 13.00 -33.74
N LEU A 32 -5.66 12.73 -35.05
CA LEU A 32 -6.73 11.99 -35.75
C LEU A 32 -6.64 10.46 -35.56
N LEU A 33 -5.42 9.90 -35.50
CA LEU A 33 -5.23 8.45 -35.29
C LEU A 33 -5.37 8.03 -33.82
N THR A 34 -5.04 8.91 -32.86
CA THR A 34 -5.26 8.62 -31.43
C THR A 34 -6.74 8.65 -31.04
N GLY A 35 -7.55 9.53 -31.64
CA GLY A 35 -8.99 9.58 -31.35
C GLY A 35 -9.74 8.29 -31.72
N ALA A 36 -9.52 7.78 -32.94
CA ALA A 36 -10.16 6.56 -33.40
C ALA A 36 -9.53 5.30 -32.75
N GLY A 37 -8.20 5.22 -32.65
CA GLY A 37 -7.52 4.07 -32.06
C GLY A 37 -7.76 3.91 -30.55
N MET A 38 -7.92 5.00 -29.80
CA MET A 38 -8.20 4.93 -28.35
C MET A 38 -9.62 4.46 -28.07
N SER A 39 -10.62 4.92 -28.84
CA SER A 39 -11.98 4.40 -28.74
C SER A 39 -12.04 2.87 -28.97
N THR A 40 -11.18 2.34 -29.86
CA THR A 40 -11.07 0.89 -30.08
C THR A 40 -10.34 0.16 -28.95
N LEU A 41 -9.45 0.80 -28.19
CA LEU A 41 -8.78 0.21 -27.03
C LEU A 41 -9.71 0.12 -25.83
N GLY A 42 -10.46 1.18 -25.52
CA GLY A 42 -11.50 1.13 -24.48
C GLY A 42 -12.58 0.10 -24.79
N GLN A 43 -13.01 0.02 -26.06
CA GLN A 43 -13.99 -0.97 -26.51
C GLN A 43 -13.41 -2.40 -26.51
N ARG A 44 -12.14 -2.59 -26.91
CA ARG A 44 -11.45 -3.88 -26.76
C ARG A 44 -11.29 -4.28 -25.30
N ALA A 45 -10.96 -3.35 -24.40
CA ALA A 45 -10.85 -3.61 -22.96
C ALA A 45 -12.20 -3.92 -22.31
N LYS A 46 -13.35 -3.67 -22.96
CA LYS A 46 -14.66 -4.17 -22.52
C LYS A 46 -14.86 -5.65 -22.83
N GLU A 47 -14.21 -6.18 -23.85
CA GLU A 47 -14.51 -7.49 -24.45
C GLU A 47 -13.34 -8.48 -24.40
N LYS A 48 -12.09 -8.01 -24.25
CA LYS A 48 -10.86 -8.79 -24.31
C LYS A 48 -9.79 -8.25 -23.36
N GLY A 49 -9.13 -9.15 -22.64
CA GLY A 49 -8.04 -8.84 -21.70
C GLY A 49 -8.25 -9.52 -20.36
N LYS A 50 -7.21 -9.55 -19.50
CA LYS A 50 -7.35 -10.05 -18.12
C LYS A 50 -8.07 -9.07 -17.19
N ILE A 51 -8.10 -7.78 -17.54
CA ILE A 51 -8.83 -6.73 -16.85
C ILE A 51 -9.85 -6.15 -17.83
N LEU A 52 -11.13 -6.24 -17.48
CA LEU A 52 -12.24 -5.74 -18.25
C LEU A 52 -12.76 -4.43 -17.68
N LEU A 53 -13.12 -3.49 -18.55
CA LEU A 53 -13.80 -2.24 -18.19
C LEU A 53 -15.33 -2.37 -18.25
N LYS A 54 -15.83 -3.61 -18.10
CA LYS A 54 -17.25 -3.95 -18.13
C LYS A 54 -17.96 -3.24 -16.96
N GLY A 55 -19.22 -2.84 -17.16
CA GLY A 55 -20.02 -2.20 -16.11
C GLY A 55 -19.67 -0.74 -15.75
N MET A 56 -18.61 -0.13 -16.31
CA MET A 56 -18.35 1.30 -16.12
C MET A 56 -19.32 2.16 -16.94
N PRO A 57 -20.05 3.12 -16.33
CA PRO A 57 -21.02 3.97 -17.04
C PRO A 57 -20.38 4.80 -18.15
N SER A 58 -19.15 5.26 -17.90
CA SER A 58 -18.30 5.97 -18.85
C SER A 58 -16.86 5.52 -18.63
N ILE A 59 -16.08 5.43 -19.71
CA ILE A 59 -14.64 5.15 -19.62
C ILE A 59 -13.91 6.45 -19.94
N PRO A 60 -13.36 7.15 -18.93
CA PRO A 60 -12.54 8.33 -19.19
C PRO A 60 -11.29 7.95 -19.98
N LYS A 61 -10.85 8.82 -20.89
CA LYS A 61 -9.61 8.62 -21.67
C LYS A 61 -8.39 8.31 -20.78
N GLY A 62 -8.30 8.94 -19.61
CA GLY A 62 -7.23 8.67 -18.64
C GLY A 62 -7.23 7.23 -18.13
N LEU A 63 -8.41 6.62 -17.95
CA LEU A 63 -8.51 5.22 -17.53
C LEU A 63 -8.09 4.25 -18.63
N GLU A 64 -8.46 4.50 -19.89
CA GLU A 64 -8.01 3.67 -21.03
C GLU A 64 -6.48 3.62 -21.12
N LEU A 65 -5.84 4.77 -20.91
CA LEU A 65 -4.39 4.87 -20.86
C LEU A 65 -3.81 4.14 -19.64
N ALA A 66 -4.41 4.33 -18.45
CA ALA A 66 -3.92 3.70 -17.23
C ALA A 66 -3.94 2.17 -17.29
N VAL A 67 -5.02 1.55 -17.81
CA VAL A 67 -5.12 0.08 -17.87
C VAL A 67 -4.24 -0.54 -18.95
N THR A 68 -3.74 0.27 -19.89
CA THR A 68 -2.82 -0.17 -20.95
C THR A 68 -1.39 0.32 -20.74
N MET A 69 -1.13 1.06 -19.66
CA MET A 69 0.19 1.61 -19.32
C MET A 69 1.21 0.48 -19.12
N PRO A 70 2.31 0.45 -19.90
CA PRO A 70 3.34 -0.56 -19.71
C PRO A 70 4.03 -0.40 -18.34
N LEU A 71 4.23 -1.51 -17.63
CA LEU A 71 4.92 -1.50 -16.33
C LEU A 71 6.32 -0.85 -16.40
N ILE A 72 7.07 -1.12 -17.46
CA ILE A 72 8.41 -0.52 -17.65
C ILE A 72 8.32 1.01 -17.76
N GLU A 73 7.29 1.53 -18.44
CA GLU A 73 7.07 2.97 -18.54
C GLU A 73 6.63 3.56 -17.19
N ALA A 74 5.77 2.86 -16.45
CA ALA A 74 5.39 3.27 -15.10
C ALA A 74 6.63 3.35 -14.18
N LEU A 75 7.52 2.35 -14.21
CA LEU A 75 8.75 2.34 -13.42
C LEU A 75 9.70 3.47 -13.81
N HIS A 76 10.00 3.64 -15.10
CA HIS A 76 10.92 4.68 -15.59
C HIS A 76 10.37 6.10 -15.40
N GLY A 77 9.07 6.28 -15.62
CA GLY A 77 8.38 7.58 -15.56
C GLY A 77 8.04 8.03 -14.14
N ARG A 78 8.08 7.13 -13.14
CA ARG A 78 7.74 7.43 -11.75
C ARG A 78 8.60 8.56 -11.19
N ARG A 79 7.96 9.62 -10.71
CA ARG A 79 8.60 10.77 -10.04
C ARG A 79 7.75 11.20 -8.85
N ALA A 80 8.40 11.80 -7.85
CA ALA A 80 7.67 12.53 -6.81
C ALA A 80 7.16 13.85 -7.41
N ARG A 81 5.85 13.99 -7.52
CA ARG A 81 5.20 15.21 -8.03
C ARG A 81 4.44 15.86 -6.87
N ARG A 82 4.96 16.98 -6.36
CA ARG A 82 4.53 17.59 -5.09
C ARG A 82 3.68 18.85 -5.24
N PHE A 83 3.54 19.38 -6.45
CA PHE A 83 2.79 20.61 -6.69
C PHE A 83 1.37 20.28 -7.17
N ALA A 84 0.39 20.39 -6.27
CA ALA A 84 -1.02 20.14 -6.57
C ALA A 84 -1.74 21.36 -7.17
N LEU A 85 -2.93 21.15 -7.74
CA LEU A 85 -3.83 22.27 -8.05
C LEU A 85 -4.19 23.00 -6.74
N GLY A 86 -4.28 24.33 -6.78
CA GLY A 86 -4.46 25.16 -5.59
C GLY A 86 -3.22 25.38 -4.72
N ALA A 87 -2.11 24.69 -4.94
CA ALA A 87 -0.88 24.87 -4.16
C ALA A 87 -0.18 26.22 -4.45
N GLU A 88 0.62 26.67 -3.49
CA GLU A 88 1.44 27.87 -3.59
C GLU A 88 2.81 27.61 -2.96
N ILE A 89 3.88 27.91 -3.72
CA ILE A 89 5.23 28.08 -3.20
C ILE A 89 5.42 29.59 -3.02
N PRO A 90 5.55 30.11 -1.78
CA PRO A 90 5.42 31.54 -1.50
C PRO A 90 6.60 32.38 -2.00
N ASP A 91 7.81 31.80 -2.04
CA ASP A 91 9.03 32.54 -2.37
C ASP A 91 10.15 31.66 -2.97
N GLY A 92 11.23 32.31 -3.39
CA GLY A 92 12.43 31.70 -3.95
C GLY A 92 12.33 31.41 -5.47
N PRO A 93 13.34 30.75 -6.05
CA PRO A 93 13.41 30.49 -7.48
C PRO A 93 12.27 29.62 -8.05
N LEU A 94 11.60 28.86 -7.17
CA LEU A 94 10.46 28.01 -7.52
C LEU A 94 9.11 28.65 -7.14
N LYS A 95 9.10 29.95 -6.78
CA LYS A 95 7.88 30.69 -6.44
C LYS A 95 6.84 30.52 -7.54
N PHE A 96 5.72 29.94 -7.19
CA PHE A 96 4.63 29.72 -8.12
C PHE A 96 3.34 29.52 -7.34
N LYS A 97 2.28 30.19 -7.80
CA LYS A 97 0.93 30.04 -7.28
C LYS A 97 0.06 29.41 -8.34
N SER A 98 -0.62 28.32 -8.00
CA SER A 98 -1.56 27.70 -8.91
C SER A 98 -2.67 28.68 -9.31
N ARG A 99 -3.00 28.73 -10.59
CA ARG A 99 -4.14 29.49 -11.12
C ARG A 99 -5.48 28.76 -10.97
N HIS A 100 -5.45 27.53 -10.44
CA HIS A 100 -6.61 26.67 -10.27
C HIS A 100 -6.93 26.54 -8.79
N ALA A 101 -8.21 26.36 -8.46
CA ALA A 101 -8.60 25.98 -7.11
C ALA A 101 -8.06 24.58 -6.76
N PRO A 102 -7.90 24.25 -5.46
CA PRO A 102 -7.70 22.88 -5.02
C PRO A 102 -8.77 21.96 -5.63
N MET A 103 -8.35 20.79 -6.10
CA MET A 103 -9.23 19.82 -6.75
C MET A 103 -8.98 18.43 -6.18
N PRO A 104 -9.94 17.83 -5.45
CA PRO A 104 -9.81 16.47 -4.96
C PRO A 104 -9.80 15.46 -6.11
N LEU A 105 -9.23 14.29 -5.84
CA LEU A 105 -9.37 13.13 -6.73
C LEU A 105 -10.87 12.80 -6.91
N GLY A 106 -11.26 12.46 -8.13
CA GLY A 106 -12.58 11.88 -8.39
C GLY A 106 -12.70 10.49 -7.75
N GLU A 107 -13.93 10.01 -7.57
CA GLU A 107 -14.18 8.70 -6.93
C GLU A 107 -13.40 7.55 -7.59
N LEU A 108 -13.39 7.50 -8.93
CA LEU A 108 -12.63 6.50 -9.68
C LEU A 108 -11.12 6.61 -9.42
N GLU A 109 -10.56 7.81 -9.47
CA GLU A 109 -9.13 8.05 -9.27
C GLU A 109 -8.70 7.67 -7.85
N GLN A 110 -9.47 8.10 -6.85
CA GLN A 110 -9.23 7.76 -5.46
C GLN A 110 -9.31 6.25 -5.24
N MET A 111 -10.34 5.58 -5.76
CA MET A 111 -10.49 4.14 -5.63
C MET A 111 -9.39 3.36 -6.35
N MET A 112 -8.87 3.84 -7.48
CA MET A 112 -7.72 3.21 -8.15
C MET A 112 -6.47 3.27 -7.24
N VAL A 113 -6.18 4.41 -6.62
CA VAL A 113 -5.04 4.56 -5.69
C VAL A 113 -5.22 3.70 -4.44
N LEU A 114 -6.39 3.81 -3.78
CA LEU A 114 -6.68 3.05 -2.56
C LEU A 114 -6.65 1.55 -2.82
N THR A 115 -7.19 1.09 -3.94
CA THR A 115 -7.16 -0.34 -4.30
C THR A 115 -5.77 -0.80 -4.71
N ALA A 116 -4.90 0.07 -5.24
CA ALA A 116 -3.50 -0.28 -5.46
C ALA A 116 -2.75 -0.42 -4.12
N ALA A 117 -3.00 0.48 -3.16
CA ALA A 117 -2.33 0.47 -1.85
C ALA A 117 -2.90 -0.57 -0.87
N ALA A 118 -4.17 -0.94 -0.98
CA ALA A 118 -4.86 -1.84 -0.05
C ALA A 118 -5.33 -3.15 -0.70
N GLY A 119 -5.12 -3.35 -2.00
CA GLY A 119 -5.90 -4.29 -2.80
C GLY A 119 -5.79 -5.75 -2.37
N ASN A 120 -6.90 -6.47 -2.51
CA ASN A 120 -6.96 -7.93 -2.39
C ASN A 120 -6.75 -8.56 -3.78
N THR A 121 -5.76 -9.42 -3.94
CA THR A 121 -5.38 -10.01 -5.23
C THR A 121 -5.97 -11.41 -5.46
N GLY A 122 -7.03 -11.75 -4.72
CA GLY A 122 -7.65 -13.07 -4.78
C GLY A 122 -7.27 -13.96 -3.60
N TRP A 123 -7.38 -15.27 -3.77
CA TRP A 123 -6.91 -16.21 -2.74
C TRP A 123 -5.39 -16.29 -2.72
N PHE A 124 -4.80 -16.31 -1.52
CA PHE A 124 -3.36 -16.46 -1.34
C PHE A 124 -2.88 -17.86 -1.74
N TYR A 125 -1.69 -17.92 -2.36
CA TYR A 125 -1.02 -19.16 -2.71
C TYR A 125 -0.09 -19.54 -1.55
N LEU A 126 -0.54 -20.47 -0.72
CA LEU A 126 0.18 -20.99 0.44
C LEU A 126 1.55 -21.54 0.05
N HIS A 127 2.48 -21.47 0.99
CA HIS A 127 3.83 -22.02 0.86
C HIS A 127 3.75 -23.53 0.59
N PRO A 128 4.37 -24.03 -0.49
CA PRO A 128 4.12 -25.39 -0.93
C PRO A 128 4.94 -26.46 -0.18
N PHE A 129 6.08 -26.11 0.41
CA PHE A 129 7.01 -27.10 0.95
C PHE A 129 7.95 -26.55 2.03
N ASN A 130 8.18 -27.37 3.06
CA ASN A 130 9.31 -27.28 3.99
C ASN A 130 9.56 -28.72 4.48
N PRO A 131 10.81 -29.25 4.44
CA PRO A 131 11.10 -30.58 4.93
C PRO A 131 10.69 -30.82 6.39
N ASN A 132 10.73 -29.79 7.25
CA ASN A 132 10.34 -29.88 8.65
C ASN A 132 8.82 -30.07 8.86
N TYR A 133 8.02 -29.86 7.82
CA TYR A 133 6.57 -29.95 7.89
C TYR A 133 6.03 -31.27 7.34
N VAL A 134 6.84 -32.08 6.66
CA VAL A 134 6.37 -33.29 5.95
C VAL A 134 5.64 -34.22 6.94
N PRO A 135 4.42 -34.71 6.62
CA PRO A 135 3.71 -34.63 5.33
C PRO A 135 2.78 -33.40 5.15
N ASN A 136 2.74 -32.49 6.11
CA ASN A 136 1.95 -31.25 6.08
C ASN A 136 2.62 -30.15 5.24
N ILE A 137 1.90 -29.02 5.05
CA ILE A 137 2.43 -27.81 4.40
C ILE A 137 2.86 -26.75 5.43
N PRO A 138 3.81 -25.86 5.10
CA PRO A 138 4.19 -24.75 5.95
C PRO A 138 3.00 -23.87 6.34
N ASN A 139 2.85 -23.62 7.64
CA ASN A 139 1.69 -22.92 8.20
C ASN A 139 1.92 -21.41 8.42
N TYR A 140 2.83 -20.78 7.70
CA TYR A 140 3.31 -19.43 8.04
C TYR A 140 2.26 -18.32 7.87
N ALA A 141 1.56 -18.32 6.75
CA ALA A 141 0.69 -17.22 6.32
C ALA A 141 -0.41 -16.92 7.34
N SER A 142 -0.78 -15.65 7.48
CA SER A 142 -1.81 -15.24 8.44
C SER A 142 -3.07 -14.67 7.80
N ALA A 143 -3.08 -14.48 6.48
CA ALA A 143 -4.25 -14.08 5.71
C ALA A 143 -4.59 -15.11 4.62
N ALA A 144 -5.89 -15.35 4.39
CA ALA A 144 -6.35 -16.24 3.33
C ALA A 144 -6.38 -15.57 1.95
N GLY A 145 -6.54 -14.25 1.91
CA GLY A 145 -6.51 -13.43 0.70
C GLY A 145 -5.10 -12.91 0.41
N GLY A 146 -4.75 -12.79 -0.87
CA GLY A 146 -3.54 -12.13 -1.33
C GLY A 146 -3.66 -10.60 -1.26
N ARG A 147 -2.54 -9.90 -1.23
CA ARG A 147 -2.48 -8.43 -1.30
C ARG A 147 -1.71 -7.95 -2.54
N THR A 148 -1.89 -6.69 -2.91
CA THR A 148 -1.13 -6.03 -4.00
C THR A 148 0.33 -5.78 -3.65
N PHE A 149 0.67 -5.88 -2.36
CA PHE A 149 2.01 -5.68 -1.82
C PHE A 149 2.47 -6.92 -1.04
N PRO A 150 3.80 -7.19 -1.01
CA PRO A 150 4.36 -8.33 -0.29
C PRO A 150 4.31 -8.14 1.23
N SER A 151 4.45 -9.26 1.94
CA SER A 151 4.66 -9.31 3.39
C SER A 151 5.54 -10.52 3.72
N ALA A 152 6.34 -10.43 4.78
CA ALA A 152 7.17 -11.53 5.25
C ALA A 152 6.31 -12.78 5.47
N ALA A 153 6.68 -13.90 4.83
CA ALA A 153 6.00 -15.19 4.88
C ALA A 153 4.44 -15.14 4.80
N GLY A 154 3.87 -14.13 4.14
CA GLY A 154 2.43 -13.94 4.04
C GLY A 154 1.74 -13.55 5.36
N PHE A 155 2.42 -12.82 6.25
CA PHE A 155 1.87 -12.40 7.54
C PHE A 155 0.74 -11.36 7.40
N HIS A 156 0.95 -10.36 6.54
CA HIS A 156 0.03 -9.26 6.25
C HIS A 156 -0.67 -8.75 7.51
N THR A 157 -0.01 -7.85 8.22
CA THR A 157 -0.49 -7.29 9.50
C THR A 157 -0.93 -5.82 9.39
N SER A 158 -0.95 -5.29 8.16
CA SER A 158 -1.33 -3.91 7.86
C SER A 158 -2.74 -3.72 7.31
N GLU A 159 -3.30 -2.55 7.66
CA GLU A 159 -4.53 -1.98 7.12
C GLU A 159 -4.31 -0.52 6.69
N ILE A 160 -5.21 0.00 5.86
CA ILE A 160 -5.07 1.35 5.31
C ILE A 160 -6.04 2.31 5.98
N PHE A 161 -5.50 3.40 6.51
CA PHE A 161 -6.25 4.60 6.84
C PHE A 161 -6.04 5.64 5.73
N PHE A 162 -6.99 6.54 5.54
CA PHE A 162 -6.77 7.68 4.64
C PHE A 162 -7.63 8.87 5.04
N THR A 163 -7.26 10.05 4.57
CA THR A 163 -8.04 11.28 4.74
C THR A 163 -8.04 12.13 3.48
N ASP A 164 -9.17 12.80 3.24
CA ASP A 164 -9.39 13.74 2.15
C ASP A 164 -10.22 14.93 2.64
N ASP A 165 -10.74 15.75 1.72
CA ASP A 165 -11.54 16.93 2.05
C ASP A 165 -12.85 16.59 2.80
N ASN A 166 -13.36 15.37 2.65
CA ASN A 166 -14.68 14.96 3.13
C ASN A 166 -14.62 14.14 4.42
N GLY A 167 -13.43 13.72 4.87
CA GLY A 167 -13.32 12.92 6.07
C GLY A 167 -12.01 12.20 6.30
N THR A 168 -12.07 11.34 7.31
CA THR A 168 -11.04 10.36 7.67
C THR A 168 -11.67 8.99 7.69
N TYR A 169 -10.97 7.99 7.15
CA TYR A 169 -11.54 6.69 6.80
C TYR A 169 -10.59 5.54 7.12
N PHE A 170 -11.16 4.36 7.24
CA PHE A 170 -10.48 3.08 7.40
C PHE A 170 -10.90 2.11 6.28
N LEU A 171 -9.93 1.47 5.64
CA LEU A 171 -10.12 0.49 4.58
C LEU A 171 -9.52 -0.86 5.02
N PRO A 172 -10.32 -1.73 5.67
CA PRO A 172 -9.88 -3.04 6.10
C PRO A 172 -9.88 -4.06 4.96
N THR A 173 -8.71 -4.54 4.55
CA THR A 173 -8.54 -5.61 3.56
C THR A 173 -7.64 -6.75 4.03
N ARG A 174 -6.99 -6.64 5.20
CA ARG A 174 -6.12 -7.67 5.80
C ARG A 174 -6.77 -9.03 5.87
N ASP A 175 -7.98 -9.08 6.43
CA ASP A 175 -8.73 -10.31 6.65
C ASP A 175 -9.90 -10.45 5.66
N ALA A 176 -9.85 -9.73 4.54
CA ALA A 176 -10.86 -9.86 3.50
C ALA A 176 -10.76 -11.23 2.81
N HIS A 177 -11.92 -11.84 2.54
CA HIS A 177 -12.02 -12.94 1.57
C HIS A 177 -11.59 -12.47 0.17
N ASN A 178 -11.52 -13.41 -0.78
CA ASN A 178 -11.31 -13.06 -2.18
C ASN A 178 -12.32 -12.01 -2.67
N LEU A 179 -11.83 -10.80 -2.98
CA LEU A 179 -12.63 -9.69 -3.53
C LEU A 179 -12.62 -9.66 -5.06
N ILE A 180 -11.82 -10.52 -5.71
CA ILE A 180 -11.74 -10.66 -7.15
C ILE A 180 -12.71 -11.75 -7.62
N LYS A 181 -13.68 -11.32 -8.42
CA LYS A 181 -14.52 -12.23 -9.21
C LYS A 181 -13.99 -12.26 -10.64
N THR A 182 -13.58 -13.43 -11.09
CA THR A 182 -13.24 -13.66 -12.49
C THR A 182 -14.40 -14.31 -13.23
N ASP A 183 -14.56 -13.97 -14.51
CA ASP A 183 -15.47 -14.71 -15.39
C ASP A 183 -14.90 -16.08 -15.80
N GLU A 184 -15.63 -16.79 -16.67
CA GLU A 184 -15.26 -18.11 -17.20
C GLU A 184 -13.93 -18.12 -17.96
N ASN A 185 -13.48 -16.96 -18.45
CA ASN A 185 -12.21 -16.79 -19.17
C ASN A 185 -11.08 -16.30 -18.24
N GLY A 186 -11.34 -16.19 -16.93
CA GLY A 186 -10.39 -15.69 -15.95
C GLY A 186 -10.21 -14.17 -15.96
N ALA A 187 -11.10 -13.42 -16.62
CA ALA A 187 -11.01 -11.97 -16.71
C ALA A 187 -11.69 -11.30 -15.50
N THR A 188 -11.08 -10.22 -15.00
CA THR A 188 -11.58 -9.45 -13.85
C THR A 188 -12.27 -8.20 -14.32
N ASP A 189 -13.51 -7.97 -13.88
CA ASP A 189 -14.19 -6.68 -14.06
C ASP A 189 -13.60 -5.64 -13.09
N LEU A 190 -12.93 -4.62 -13.62
CA LEU A 190 -12.30 -3.56 -12.84
C LEU A 190 -13.34 -2.77 -12.02
N ASN A 191 -14.51 -2.49 -12.56
CA ASN A 191 -15.54 -1.75 -11.83
C ASN A 191 -16.02 -2.57 -10.62
N ALA A 192 -16.33 -3.86 -10.84
CA ALA A 192 -16.73 -4.75 -9.75
C ALA A 192 -15.62 -4.87 -8.67
N TYR A 193 -14.36 -4.94 -9.10
CA TYR A 193 -13.20 -4.98 -8.21
C TYR A 193 -13.07 -3.72 -7.34
N LEU A 194 -13.18 -2.53 -7.95
CA LEU A 194 -13.13 -1.27 -7.21
C LEU A 194 -14.34 -1.14 -6.26
N GLN A 195 -15.54 -1.51 -6.69
CA GLN A 195 -16.74 -1.46 -5.84
C GLN A 195 -16.64 -2.43 -4.64
N ALA A 196 -16.04 -3.61 -4.83
CA ALA A 196 -15.80 -4.56 -3.73
C ALA A 196 -14.85 -3.99 -2.65
N HIS A 197 -13.87 -3.17 -3.05
CA HIS A 197 -13.00 -2.45 -2.10
C HIS A 197 -13.72 -1.27 -1.46
N ARG A 198 -14.44 -0.48 -2.26
CA ARG A 198 -15.20 0.68 -1.80
C ARG A 198 -16.21 0.31 -0.72
N ALA A 199 -16.92 -0.80 -0.88
CA ALA A 199 -17.90 -1.30 0.08
C ALA A 199 -17.31 -1.63 1.47
N ARG A 200 -15.98 -1.69 1.60
CA ARG A 200 -15.29 -1.96 2.86
C ARG A 200 -14.86 -0.68 3.58
N ILE A 201 -14.86 0.47 2.91
CA ILE A 201 -14.46 1.75 3.50
C ILE A 201 -15.43 2.09 4.64
N LYS A 202 -14.87 2.35 5.82
CA LYS A 202 -15.57 2.82 7.00
C LYS A 202 -15.18 4.28 7.24
N LYS A 203 -16.15 5.17 7.34
CA LYS A 203 -15.91 6.56 7.73
C LYS A 203 -15.69 6.65 9.23
N LEU A 204 -14.60 7.28 9.65
CA LEU A 204 -14.25 7.50 11.06
C LEU A 204 -14.58 8.93 11.51
N SER A 205 -14.49 9.90 10.60
CA SER A 205 -14.77 11.31 10.86
C SER A 205 -15.24 12.00 9.59
N ASP A 206 -16.10 13.01 9.74
CA ASP A 206 -16.55 13.92 8.65
C ASP A 206 -15.55 15.02 8.32
N LYS A 207 -14.39 15.04 8.99
CA LYS A 207 -13.35 16.04 8.78
C LYS A 207 -12.07 15.41 8.26
N ARG A 208 -11.37 16.15 7.39
CA ARG A 208 -9.96 15.91 7.11
C ARG A 208 -9.19 15.84 8.42
N MET A 209 -8.30 14.86 8.58
CA MET A 209 -7.41 14.80 9.73
C MET A 209 -6.57 16.08 9.75
N HIS A 210 -6.62 16.85 10.84
CA HIS A 210 -5.77 18.03 10.98
C HIS A 210 -4.31 17.61 11.15
N ILE A 211 -3.36 18.39 10.63
CA ILE A 211 -1.92 18.27 10.90
C ILE A 211 -1.36 19.68 11.03
N PRO A 212 -0.96 20.13 12.23
CA PRO A 212 -0.41 21.46 12.41
C PRO A 212 0.89 21.64 11.60
N PRO A 213 1.08 22.77 10.89
CA PRO A 213 2.21 23.00 10.00
C PRO A 213 3.47 23.44 10.77
N ASN A 214 3.91 22.64 11.73
CA ASN A 214 5.03 22.94 12.61
C ASN A 214 5.94 21.70 12.78
N PRO A 215 7.21 21.87 13.21
CA PRO A 215 8.20 20.81 13.21
C PRO A 215 7.94 19.68 14.22
N ALA A 216 6.99 19.82 15.14
CA ALA A 216 6.61 18.75 16.05
C ALA A 216 5.76 17.67 15.36
N HIS A 217 5.06 18.01 14.27
CA HIS A 217 4.13 17.08 13.60
C HIS A 217 4.50 16.77 12.16
N ILE A 218 5.20 17.68 11.48
CA ILE A 218 5.51 17.54 10.06
C ILE A 218 6.85 18.23 9.74
N GLU A 219 7.67 17.58 8.91
CA GLU A 219 8.93 18.16 8.47
C GLU A 219 8.70 19.43 7.65
N MET A 220 9.40 20.51 7.95
CA MET A 220 9.07 21.88 7.48
C MET A 220 9.14 22.11 5.96
N HIS A 221 9.61 21.14 5.18
CA HIS A 221 9.56 21.20 3.72
C HIS A 221 8.25 20.66 3.12
N ASN A 222 7.33 20.13 3.94
CA ASN A 222 6.08 19.48 3.54
C ASN A 222 4.77 20.26 3.82
N PRO A 223 4.65 21.17 4.82
CA PRO A 223 3.36 21.82 5.16
C PRO A 223 2.61 22.48 4.01
N TRP A 224 3.33 22.99 3.01
CA TRP A 224 2.73 23.67 1.86
C TRP A 224 2.02 22.71 0.88
N CYS A 225 2.27 21.40 0.95
CA CYS A 225 1.76 20.42 -0.02
C CYS A 225 1.23 19.10 0.55
N VAL A 226 1.46 18.79 1.84
CA VAL A 226 0.98 17.57 2.49
C VAL A 226 -0.33 17.83 3.20
N ASN A 227 -1.32 16.95 2.96
CA ASN A 227 -2.64 16.98 3.60
C ASN A 227 -3.36 18.35 3.49
N VAL A 228 -3.14 19.04 2.37
CA VAL A 228 -3.79 20.31 2.02
C VAL A 228 -5.14 20.07 1.32
N PRO A 229 -6.01 21.09 1.17
CA PRO A 229 -7.25 20.95 0.40
C PRO A 229 -7.01 20.31 -0.99
N GLY A 230 -7.93 19.46 -1.44
CA GLY A 230 -7.81 18.72 -2.70
C GLY A 230 -6.85 17.52 -2.68
N SER A 231 -6.11 17.27 -1.59
CA SER A 231 -5.22 16.10 -1.48
C SER A 231 -5.93 14.88 -0.88
N THR A 232 -5.49 13.68 -1.22
CA THR A 232 -5.78 12.45 -0.46
C THR A 232 -4.49 11.98 0.19
N LEU A 233 -4.48 11.80 1.51
CA LEU A 233 -3.36 11.24 2.25
C LEU A 233 -3.67 9.79 2.62
N VAL A 234 -2.87 8.85 2.13
CA VAL A 234 -2.97 7.42 2.44
C VAL A 234 -1.97 7.08 3.56
N ILE A 235 -2.44 6.39 4.59
CA ILE A 235 -1.73 6.14 5.85
C ILE A 235 -1.81 4.62 6.15
N PRO A 236 -0.87 3.82 5.61
CA PRO A 236 -0.76 2.42 6.02
C PRO A 236 -0.36 2.32 7.49
N VAL A 237 -1.06 1.49 8.26
CA VAL A 237 -0.77 1.23 9.68
C VAL A 237 -0.69 -0.28 9.88
N ALA A 238 0.35 -0.74 10.58
CA ALA A 238 0.53 -2.16 10.87
C ALA A 238 0.49 -2.47 12.35
N ASP A 239 0.07 -3.70 12.64
CA ASP A 239 0.17 -4.30 13.96
C ASP A 239 1.54 -5.01 14.07
N LEU A 240 2.51 -4.32 14.66
CA LEU A 240 3.84 -4.85 14.90
C LEU A 240 3.83 -5.98 15.94
N ALA A 241 2.92 -5.96 16.92
CA ALA A 241 2.81 -7.03 17.91
C ALA A 241 2.36 -8.34 17.23
N GLN A 242 1.33 -8.28 16.39
CA GLN A 242 0.90 -9.41 15.56
C GLN A 242 2.02 -9.90 14.62
N HIS A 243 2.78 -8.97 14.03
CA HIS A 243 3.91 -9.32 13.16
C HIS A 243 4.99 -10.07 13.93
N HIS A 244 5.36 -9.58 15.11
CA HIS A 244 6.37 -10.21 15.96
C HIS A 244 5.93 -11.61 16.42
N ILE A 245 4.66 -11.79 16.78
CA ILE A 245 4.11 -13.13 17.09
C ILE A 245 4.21 -14.07 15.88
N ALA A 246 3.96 -13.55 14.68
CA ALA A 246 4.10 -14.32 13.45
C ALA A 246 5.57 -14.74 13.21
N VAL A 247 6.53 -13.85 13.45
CA VAL A 247 7.97 -14.14 13.42
C VAL A 247 8.34 -15.20 14.45
N LEU A 248 7.87 -15.09 15.70
CA LEU A 248 8.12 -16.10 16.74
C LEU A 248 7.56 -17.47 16.35
N CYS A 249 6.33 -17.52 15.79
CA CYS A 249 5.76 -18.75 15.25
C CYS A 249 6.62 -19.29 14.11
N TYR A 250 7.09 -18.44 13.21
CA TYR A 250 7.97 -18.84 12.11
C TYR A 250 9.28 -19.44 12.63
N LEU A 251 9.92 -18.84 13.63
CA LEU A 251 11.15 -19.37 14.24
C LEU A 251 10.90 -20.75 14.86
N VAL A 252 9.88 -20.89 15.70
CA VAL A 252 9.56 -22.16 16.38
C VAL A 252 9.33 -23.28 15.37
N GLN A 253 8.57 -23.01 14.31
CA GLN A 253 8.30 -24.01 13.26
C GLN A 253 9.52 -24.35 12.39
N ASN A 254 10.59 -23.56 12.47
CA ASN A 254 11.87 -23.83 11.83
C ASN A 254 12.94 -24.28 12.82
N GLY A 255 12.53 -24.70 14.03
CA GLY A 255 13.42 -25.25 15.03
C GLY A 255 14.28 -24.21 15.74
N ALA A 256 13.91 -22.94 15.70
CA ALA A 256 14.65 -21.85 16.34
C ALA A 256 13.88 -21.27 17.52
N CYS A 257 14.61 -20.76 18.51
CA CYS A 257 14.07 -20.00 19.63
C CYS A 257 14.86 -18.70 19.84
N ILE A 258 14.48 -17.94 20.86
CA ILE A 258 15.10 -16.65 21.19
C ILE A 258 15.78 -16.66 22.55
N PHE A 259 16.68 -15.72 22.75
CA PHE A 259 17.37 -15.42 23.99
C PHE A 259 17.37 -13.92 24.23
N ASP A 260 17.10 -13.49 25.47
CA ASP A 260 17.18 -12.07 25.83
C ASP A 260 18.65 -11.68 25.99
N ASP A 261 19.22 -11.14 24.91
CA ASP A 261 20.60 -10.69 24.85
C ASP A 261 20.86 -9.35 25.56
N VAL A 262 19.80 -8.59 25.87
CA VAL A 262 19.89 -7.33 26.63
C VAL A 262 20.19 -7.64 28.09
N ASN A 263 19.37 -8.50 28.70
CA ASN A 263 19.51 -8.89 30.11
C ASN A 263 20.34 -10.16 30.29
N LYS A 264 20.78 -10.79 29.20
CA LYS A 264 21.55 -12.04 29.16
C LYS A 264 20.82 -13.20 29.85
N ASN A 265 19.50 -13.27 29.66
CA ASN A 265 18.64 -14.25 30.31
C ASN A 265 17.99 -15.19 29.29
N PRO A 266 18.03 -16.51 29.51
CA PRO A 266 17.22 -17.43 28.71
C PRO A 266 15.74 -17.28 29.05
N VAL A 267 14.87 -17.67 28.11
CA VAL A 267 13.43 -17.79 28.37
C VAL A 267 13.22 -18.92 29.38
N PRO A 268 12.66 -18.66 30.59
CA PRO A 268 12.51 -19.70 31.60
C PRO A 268 11.61 -20.84 31.11
N GLY A 269 12.07 -22.10 31.25
CA GLY A 269 11.31 -23.28 30.85
C GLY A 269 11.47 -23.68 29.39
N ILE A 270 12.27 -22.95 28.59
CA ILE A 270 12.47 -23.22 27.16
C ILE A 270 13.09 -24.60 26.91
N GLU A 271 13.88 -25.11 27.86
CA GLU A 271 14.52 -26.42 27.82
C GLU A 271 13.51 -27.58 27.69
N LYS A 272 12.28 -27.40 28.16
CA LYS A 272 11.19 -28.38 28.01
C LYS A 272 10.79 -28.57 26.55
N PHE A 273 11.13 -27.62 25.69
CA PHE A 273 10.83 -27.61 24.26
C PHE A 273 12.07 -27.91 23.41
N SER A 274 13.16 -28.47 23.99
CA SER A 274 14.38 -28.80 23.24
C SER A 274 14.18 -29.85 22.14
N ALA A 275 13.04 -30.57 22.15
CA ALA A 275 12.64 -31.46 21.06
C ALA A 275 12.02 -30.71 19.85
N LEU A 276 11.58 -29.47 20.05
CA LEU A 276 10.99 -28.61 19.03
C LEU A 276 11.96 -27.54 18.53
N VAL A 277 12.81 -26.99 19.40
CA VAL A 277 13.69 -25.86 19.08
C VAL A 277 15.12 -26.08 19.56
N ASP A 278 16.08 -25.50 18.83
CA ASP A 278 17.48 -25.45 19.23
C ASP A 278 17.69 -24.42 20.34
N VAL A 279 17.73 -24.91 21.58
CA VAL A 279 18.00 -24.12 22.78
C VAL A 279 19.48 -23.80 22.98
N LYS A 280 20.39 -24.42 22.20
CA LYS A 280 21.84 -24.19 22.30
C LYS A 280 22.29 -23.01 21.44
N ASN A 281 21.60 -22.75 20.34
CA ASN A 281 21.90 -21.65 19.42
C ASN A 281 20.67 -20.71 19.22
N PRO A 282 20.15 -20.07 20.28
CA PRO A 282 19.02 -19.17 20.17
C PRO A 282 19.37 -17.88 19.42
N TYR A 283 18.39 -17.29 18.73
CA TYR A 283 18.53 -15.95 18.16
C TYR A 283 18.48 -14.88 19.26
N PRO A 284 19.29 -13.81 19.17
CA PRO A 284 19.15 -12.65 20.04
C PRO A 284 17.77 -11.99 19.87
N LEU A 285 17.08 -11.67 20.98
CA LEU A 285 15.79 -10.98 20.98
C LEU A 285 15.88 -9.66 20.21
N THR A 286 16.93 -8.87 20.44
CA THR A 286 17.11 -7.57 19.77
C THR A 286 17.18 -7.71 18.25
N TYR A 287 17.80 -8.78 17.75
CA TYR A 287 17.85 -9.07 16.32
C TYR A 287 16.45 -9.38 15.77
N VAL A 288 15.67 -10.21 16.47
CA VAL A 288 14.31 -10.58 16.04
C VAL A 288 13.36 -9.39 16.07
N GLU A 289 13.49 -8.50 17.05
CA GLU A 289 12.72 -7.24 17.12
C GLU A 289 13.04 -6.32 15.93
N GLN A 290 14.33 -6.12 15.63
CA GLN A 290 14.76 -5.32 14.46
C GLN A 290 14.30 -5.94 13.14
N LEU A 291 14.36 -7.28 13.03
CA LEU A 291 13.84 -7.99 11.86
C LEU A 291 12.34 -7.74 11.69
N SER A 292 11.56 -7.89 12.76
CA SER A 292 10.11 -7.68 12.74
C SER A 292 9.75 -6.25 12.31
N LEU A 293 10.49 -5.26 12.82
CA LEU A 293 10.31 -3.86 12.44
C LEU A 293 10.66 -3.60 10.97
N ALA A 294 11.77 -4.18 10.48
CA ALA A 294 12.20 -4.04 9.09
C ALA A 294 11.20 -4.69 8.12
N GLU A 295 10.70 -5.88 8.44
CA GLU A 295 9.70 -6.61 7.65
C GLU A 295 8.39 -5.83 7.53
N VAL A 296 7.87 -5.33 8.65
CA VAL A 296 6.63 -4.56 8.64
C VAL A 296 6.80 -3.20 7.94
N THR A 297 7.96 -2.57 8.08
CA THR A 297 8.28 -1.32 7.37
C THR A 297 8.31 -1.54 5.86
N ALA A 298 8.86 -2.66 5.39
CA ALA A 298 8.84 -3.03 3.97
C ALA A 298 7.40 -3.29 3.47
N GLU A 299 6.56 -3.95 4.28
CA GLU A 299 5.13 -4.14 3.97
C GLU A 299 4.41 -2.79 3.76
N LEU A 300 4.54 -1.85 4.71
CA LEU A 300 3.90 -0.52 4.61
C LEU A 300 4.45 0.30 3.43
N SER A 301 5.76 0.26 3.22
CA SER A 301 6.42 1.02 2.15
C SER A 301 6.01 0.50 0.76
N THR A 302 5.88 -0.81 0.60
CA THR A 302 5.47 -1.40 -0.68
C THR A 302 3.99 -1.18 -0.99
N ALA A 303 3.13 -1.11 0.03
CA ALA A 303 1.74 -0.66 -0.12
C ALA A 303 1.67 0.77 -0.68
N CYS A 304 2.41 1.72 -0.09
CA CYS A 304 2.54 3.08 -0.62
C CYS A 304 3.14 3.13 -2.02
N TYR A 305 4.14 2.30 -2.31
CA TYR A 305 4.78 2.22 -3.62
C TYR A 305 3.81 1.75 -4.71
N ALA A 306 2.93 0.78 -4.41
CA ALA A 306 1.87 0.35 -5.32
C ALA A 306 0.91 1.51 -5.65
N GLY A 307 0.51 2.31 -4.66
CA GLY A 307 -0.25 3.54 -4.85
C GLY A 307 0.48 4.56 -5.74
N ALA A 308 1.79 4.75 -5.52
CA ALA A 308 2.61 5.67 -6.32
C ALA A 308 2.75 5.23 -7.79
N LEU A 309 2.85 3.93 -8.07
CA LEU A 309 2.82 3.39 -9.42
C LEU A 309 1.46 3.58 -10.09
N MET A 310 0.38 3.43 -9.34
CA MET A 310 -0.97 3.68 -9.85
C MET A 310 -1.19 5.16 -10.20
N LEU A 311 -0.70 6.08 -9.37
CA LEU A 311 -0.68 7.52 -9.69
C LEU A 311 0.07 7.78 -11.01
N GLN A 312 1.24 7.16 -11.18
CA GLN A 312 2.00 7.28 -12.42
C GLN A 312 1.23 6.75 -13.64
N ALA A 313 0.53 5.62 -13.52
CA ALA A 313 -0.27 5.05 -14.59
C ALA A 313 -1.45 5.94 -14.99
N MET A 314 -2.07 6.62 -14.02
CA MET A 314 -3.15 7.59 -14.27
C MET A 314 -2.65 8.97 -14.72
N GLY A 315 -1.34 9.22 -14.69
CA GLY A 315 -0.77 10.54 -14.96
C GLY A 315 -1.00 11.56 -13.84
N LEU A 316 -1.34 11.10 -12.63
CA LEU A 316 -1.59 11.92 -11.46
C LEU A 316 -0.31 12.19 -10.65
N GLY A 317 -0.36 13.28 -9.88
CA GLY A 317 0.72 13.67 -8.98
C GLY A 317 0.60 13.03 -7.60
N GLY A 318 1.74 12.81 -6.96
CA GLY A 318 1.85 12.33 -5.59
C GLY A 318 3.22 11.70 -5.34
N TRP A 319 3.48 11.31 -4.09
CA TRP A 319 4.70 10.63 -3.71
C TRP A 319 4.51 9.86 -2.39
N MET A 320 5.31 8.81 -2.21
CA MET A 320 5.51 8.16 -0.92
C MET A 320 6.59 8.94 -0.17
N PHE A 321 6.40 9.15 1.13
CA PHE A 321 7.36 9.85 1.99
C PHE A 321 7.26 9.41 3.43
N ASP A 322 8.36 9.67 4.13
CA ASP A 322 8.38 9.92 5.56
C ASP A 322 8.45 11.45 5.78
N GLY A 323 8.05 11.91 6.96
CA GLY A 323 8.08 13.33 7.32
C GLY A 323 6.79 13.84 7.94
N ILE A 324 5.90 12.94 8.39
CA ILE A 324 4.85 13.23 9.36
C ILE A 324 5.14 12.37 10.58
N THR A 325 5.15 12.96 11.78
CA THR A 325 5.41 12.23 13.02
C THR A 325 4.37 11.11 13.20
N PRO A 326 4.78 9.82 13.30
CA PRO A 326 3.83 8.72 13.48
C PRO A 326 2.99 8.87 14.75
N LEU A 327 3.57 9.38 15.83
CA LEU A 327 2.84 9.68 17.07
C LEU A 327 1.74 10.72 16.85
N SER A 328 1.99 11.77 16.06
CA SER A 328 0.97 12.76 15.70
C SER A 328 -0.16 12.11 14.90
N VAL A 329 0.18 11.33 13.86
CA VAL A 329 -0.83 10.64 13.04
C VAL A 329 -1.66 9.67 13.86
N LEU A 330 -1.03 8.86 14.73
CA LEU A 330 -1.73 7.89 15.55
C LEU A 330 -2.52 8.54 16.70
N GLY A 331 -2.22 9.80 17.07
CA GLY A 331 -2.91 10.52 18.16
C GLY A 331 -2.21 10.42 19.52
N ALA A 332 -0.92 10.08 19.52
CA ALA A 332 -0.06 9.94 20.69
C ALA A 332 0.99 11.07 20.82
N SER A 333 0.76 12.22 20.20
CA SER A 333 1.64 13.40 20.32
C SER A 333 1.52 14.10 21.68
N GLY A 334 0.40 13.93 22.39
CA GLY A 334 0.06 14.70 23.58
C GLY A 334 -0.41 16.13 23.30
N ASP A 335 -0.51 16.53 22.03
CA ASP A 335 -1.00 17.85 21.63
C ASP A 335 -2.53 17.82 21.37
N PRO A 336 -3.34 18.57 22.15
CA PRO A 336 -4.79 18.65 21.94
C PRO A 336 -5.21 19.17 20.56
N GLU A 337 -4.39 19.98 19.90
CA GLU A 337 -4.65 20.48 18.56
C GLU A 337 -4.34 19.43 17.48
N MET A 338 -3.64 18.35 17.83
CA MET A 338 -3.30 17.22 16.95
C MET A 338 -3.80 15.88 17.54
N PRO A 339 -5.12 15.63 17.55
CA PRO A 339 -5.68 14.39 18.09
C PRO A 339 -5.38 13.15 17.23
N GLY A 340 -4.88 13.34 16.00
CA GLY A 340 -4.57 12.26 15.06
C GLY A 340 -5.77 11.36 14.77
N LEU A 341 -5.50 10.07 14.62
CA LEU A 341 -6.50 9.02 14.44
C LEU A 341 -7.16 8.57 15.77
N GLY A 342 -6.66 9.05 16.92
CA GLY A 342 -7.21 8.73 18.23
C GLY A 342 -6.91 7.32 18.72
N PHE A 343 -5.76 6.74 18.35
CA PHE A 343 -5.34 5.45 18.89
C PHE A 343 -5.09 5.59 20.38
N ARG A 344 -5.46 4.54 21.11
CA ARG A 344 -5.11 4.35 22.51
C ARG A 344 -3.60 4.11 22.63
N TYR A 345 -2.97 4.79 23.57
CA TYR A 345 -1.57 4.59 23.93
C TYR A 345 -1.37 4.60 25.45
N ASP A 346 -0.25 4.01 25.88
CA ASP A 346 0.25 4.05 27.26
C ASP A 346 1.52 4.89 27.36
N THR A 347 1.75 5.45 28.55
CA THR A 347 3.02 6.06 28.93
C THR A 347 3.55 5.40 30.21
N ASP A 348 4.86 5.31 30.34
CA ASP A 348 5.55 4.72 31.48
C ASP A 348 6.92 5.38 31.60
N GLU A 349 7.39 5.64 32.81
CA GLU A 349 8.69 6.28 33.04
C GLU A 349 9.87 5.45 32.54
N ARG A 350 9.67 4.13 32.34
CA ARG A 350 10.68 3.20 31.81
C ARG A 350 10.95 3.38 30.33
N TRP A 351 10.06 4.02 29.57
CA TRP A 351 10.24 4.23 28.13
C TRP A 351 10.08 5.70 27.72
N PRO A 352 10.87 6.17 26.74
CA PRO A 352 10.92 7.59 26.38
C PRO A 352 9.76 8.04 25.47
N LEU A 353 9.01 7.10 24.87
CA LEU A 353 7.98 7.38 23.89
C LEU A 353 6.67 6.65 24.25
N PRO A 354 5.50 7.23 23.92
CA PRO A 354 4.22 6.57 24.08
C PRO A 354 4.15 5.22 23.34
N ASN A 355 3.55 4.22 23.99
CA ASN A 355 3.30 2.91 23.41
C ASN A 355 1.88 2.87 22.82
N VAL A 356 1.76 3.02 21.50
CA VAL A 356 0.47 2.97 20.81
C VAL A 356 0.02 1.51 20.64
N THR A 357 -1.18 1.20 21.11
CA THR A 357 -1.69 -0.18 21.20
C THR A 357 -2.82 -0.50 20.23
N GLY A 358 -3.55 0.51 19.73
CA GLY A 358 -4.62 0.30 18.77
C GLY A 358 -5.73 1.34 18.85
N LEU A 359 -6.65 1.29 17.90
CA LEU A 359 -7.88 2.07 17.84
C LEU A 359 -9.07 1.14 18.13
N PRO A 360 -9.71 1.25 19.31
CA PRO A 360 -10.76 0.32 19.74
C PRO A 360 -11.89 0.15 18.71
N GLY A 361 -12.24 -1.12 18.43
CA GLY A 361 -13.29 -1.47 17.45
C GLY A 361 -12.95 -1.19 15.97
N VAL A 362 -11.76 -0.65 15.67
CA VAL A 362 -11.29 -0.34 14.31
C VAL A 362 -10.04 -1.13 13.95
N PHE A 363 -8.96 -0.95 14.71
CA PHE A 363 -7.66 -1.59 14.49
C PHE A 363 -6.94 -1.77 15.82
N GLU A 364 -7.17 -2.91 16.47
CA GLU A 364 -6.61 -3.21 17.79
C GLU A 364 -5.37 -4.09 17.64
N GLY A 365 -4.28 -3.70 18.32
CA GLY A 365 -3.05 -4.46 18.33
C GLY A 365 -3.20 -5.78 19.06
N PHE A 366 -2.44 -6.78 18.65
CA PHE A 366 -2.35 -8.09 19.29
C PHE A 366 -1.48 -8.00 20.56
N CYS A 367 -1.92 -7.19 21.51
CA CYS A 367 -1.26 -6.93 22.77
C CYS A 367 -2.27 -6.45 23.84
N PRO A 368 -1.90 -6.46 25.13
CA PRO A 368 -2.66 -5.76 26.15
C PRO A 368 -2.80 -4.25 25.87
N PRO A 369 -3.91 -3.62 26.31
CA PRO A 369 -5.02 -4.22 27.07
C PRO A 369 -6.14 -4.80 26.20
N HIS A 370 -6.00 -4.79 24.87
CA HIS A 370 -7.01 -5.34 23.95
C HIS A 370 -7.24 -6.84 24.16
N TYR A 371 -6.19 -7.52 24.65
CA TYR A 371 -6.24 -8.89 25.14
C TYR A 371 -5.80 -8.92 26.60
N LYS A 372 -6.39 -9.84 27.38
CA LYS A 372 -6.13 -9.99 28.82
C LYS A 372 -4.65 -10.24 29.13
N ASP A 373 -4.02 -11.11 28.35
CA ASP A 373 -2.64 -11.54 28.51
C ASP A 373 -2.09 -12.07 27.18
N MET A 374 -0.78 -12.32 27.12
CA MET A 374 -0.13 -12.80 25.90
C MET A 374 -0.55 -14.22 25.50
N ARG A 375 -1.12 -15.03 26.41
CA ARG A 375 -1.71 -16.33 26.04
C ARG A 375 -2.96 -16.11 25.20
N ALA A 376 -3.87 -15.23 25.64
CA ALA A 376 -5.07 -14.88 24.89
C ALA A 376 -4.72 -14.29 23.52
N VAL A 377 -3.64 -13.51 23.43
CA VAL A 377 -3.11 -12.98 22.16
C VAL A 377 -2.70 -14.10 21.21
N VAL A 378 -1.89 -15.07 21.68
CA VAL A 378 -1.43 -16.21 20.87
C VAL A 378 -2.61 -17.07 20.43
N GLU A 379 -3.58 -17.33 21.32
CA GLU A 379 -4.81 -18.06 21.01
C GLU A 379 -5.64 -17.34 19.95
N ALA A 380 -5.77 -16.01 20.03
CA ALA A 380 -6.44 -15.21 18.99
C ALA A 380 -5.70 -15.26 17.65
N PHE A 381 -4.37 -15.26 17.67
CA PHE A 381 -3.56 -15.39 16.46
C PHE A 381 -3.71 -16.78 15.81
N VAL A 382 -3.72 -17.84 16.62
CA VAL A 382 -4.03 -19.20 16.15
C VAL A 382 -5.44 -19.23 15.56
N GLN A 383 -6.43 -18.64 16.22
CA GLN A 383 -7.79 -18.59 15.71
C GLN A 383 -7.90 -17.82 14.39
N ARG A 384 -7.15 -16.73 14.21
CA ARG A 384 -7.07 -16.01 12.93
C ARG A 384 -6.54 -16.90 11.80
N LYS A 385 -5.56 -17.75 12.09
CA LYS A 385 -4.88 -18.60 11.10
C LYS A 385 -5.66 -19.87 10.73
N PHE A 386 -6.22 -20.54 11.73
CA PHE A 386 -6.80 -21.88 11.61
C PHE A 386 -8.33 -21.90 11.80
N GLY A 387 -8.91 -20.85 12.39
CA GLY A 387 -10.34 -20.67 12.56
C GLY A 387 -11.06 -20.34 11.26
N ALA A 388 -12.37 -20.11 11.34
CA ALA A 388 -13.22 -19.86 10.18
C ALA A 388 -12.71 -18.66 9.35
N GLY A 389 -12.54 -18.85 8.04
CA GLY A 389 -12.01 -17.84 7.13
C GLY A 389 -10.47 -17.71 7.12
N GLY A 390 -9.77 -18.36 8.04
CA GLY A 390 -8.31 -18.39 8.10
C GLY A 390 -7.67 -19.17 6.95
N PRO A 391 -6.39 -18.90 6.63
CA PRO A 391 -5.67 -19.55 5.52
C PRO A 391 -5.58 -21.08 5.62
N PHE A 392 -5.60 -21.63 6.84
CA PHE A 392 -5.44 -23.07 7.08
C PHE A 392 -6.72 -23.77 7.57
N ASN A 393 -7.87 -23.11 7.40
CA ASN A 393 -9.15 -23.76 7.63
C ASN A 393 -9.60 -24.51 6.36
N ALA A 394 -9.95 -25.80 6.49
CA ALA A 394 -10.39 -26.63 5.37
C ALA A 394 -11.66 -26.13 4.67
N ASN A 395 -12.49 -25.33 5.37
CA ASN A 395 -13.70 -24.74 4.80
C ASN A 395 -13.47 -23.39 4.13
N THR A 396 -12.27 -22.80 4.28
CA THR A 396 -11.93 -21.57 3.55
C THR A 396 -11.73 -21.92 2.07
N PRO A 397 -12.44 -21.28 1.12
CA PRO A 397 -12.21 -21.54 -0.30
C PRO A 397 -10.78 -21.15 -0.71
N GLY A 398 -10.29 -21.70 -1.81
CA GLY A 398 -8.93 -21.44 -2.25
C GLY A 398 -8.75 -21.61 -3.76
N PRO A 399 -7.53 -21.38 -4.24
CA PRO A 399 -7.18 -21.47 -5.65
C PRO A 399 -6.83 -22.89 -6.09
N TYR A 400 -6.90 -23.87 -5.19
CA TYR A 400 -6.51 -25.25 -5.45
C TYR A 400 -7.71 -26.10 -5.87
N ARG A 401 -7.47 -27.07 -6.76
CA ARG A 401 -8.47 -28.09 -7.13
C ARG A 401 -9.04 -28.80 -5.91
N GLU A 402 -8.19 -29.10 -4.93
CA GLU A 402 -8.55 -29.72 -3.66
C GLU A 402 -8.28 -28.76 -2.48
N SER A 403 -8.89 -27.57 -2.51
CA SER A 403 -8.64 -26.51 -1.53
C SER A 403 -8.83 -26.95 -0.08
N ALA A 404 -9.82 -27.79 0.21
CA ALA A 404 -10.04 -28.30 1.57
C ALA A 404 -8.86 -29.15 2.07
N ALA A 405 -8.32 -30.02 1.22
CA ALA A 405 -7.17 -30.85 1.55
C ALA A 405 -5.91 -30.00 1.75
N VAL A 406 -5.62 -29.06 0.84
CA VAL A 406 -4.42 -28.21 0.92
C VAL A 406 -4.46 -27.30 2.14
N ARG A 407 -5.58 -26.58 2.37
CA ARG A 407 -5.67 -25.68 3.53
C ARG A 407 -5.65 -26.43 4.85
N GLY A 408 -6.39 -27.55 4.94
CA GLY A 408 -6.44 -28.39 6.13
C GLY A 408 -5.15 -29.16 6.44
N ALA A 409 -4.20 -29.19 5.50
CA ALA A 409 -2.87 -29.75 5.72
C ALA A 409 -1.98 -28.81 6.55
N GLY A 410 -2.24 -27.50 6.60
CA GLY A 410 -1.56 -26.62 7.55
C GLY A 410 -2.04 -26.89 8.97
N LYS A 411 -1.22 -27.53 9.81
CA LYS A 411 -1.56 -27.84 11.20
C LYS A 411 -1.07 -26.76 12.16
N VAL A 412 -1.72 -26.63 13.33
CA VAL A 412 -1.30 -25.68 14.39
C VAL A 412 0.11 -26.00 14.90
N HIS A 413 0.42 -27.30 14.98
CA HIS A 413 1.75 -27.85 15.21
C HIS A 413 1.99 -28.90 14.13
N SER A 414 3.10 -28.78 13.40
CA SER A 414 3.55 -29.75 12.41
C SER A 414 4.72 -30.54 12.94
#